data_AF-A0A0B6YY86-F1
#
_entry.id   AF-A0A0B6YY86-F1
#
_cell.length_a   1.000
_cell.length_b   1.000
_cell.length_c   1.000
_cell.angle_alpha   90.00
_cell.angle_beta   90.00
_cell.angle_gamma   90.00
#
_symmetry.space_group_name_H-M   'P 1'
#
loop_
_entity.id
_entity.type
_entity.pdbx_description
1 polymer ?
#
loop_
_entity_poly.entity_id
_entity_poly.type
_entity_poly.pdbx_seq_one_letter_code
_entity_poly.pdbx_strand_id
1 'polypeptide(L)'
;LVKKADIFSDRPPYFVDEAIGLQNSGVVLSNGANWKEQRSVILSILRAFGMGRNLLALKIQDEVDCYVKHLAKLKGQPTNIR
;
A
#
# COMPACT_ATOMS: atom_id res chain seq x y z
N LEU A 1 -6.67 21.94 -9.40
CA LEU A 1 -7.47 20.96 -8.62
C LEU A 1 -8.54 20.33 -9.51
N VAL A 2 -8.84 19.04 -9.32
CA VAL A 2 -9.94 18.35 -10.01
C VAL A 2 -11.28 18.88 -9.48
N LYS A 3 -12.13 19.42 -10.36
CA LYS A 3 -13.37 20.13 -9.97
C LYS A 3 -14.50 19.22 -9.44
N LYS A 4 -14.47 17.92 -9.76
CA LYS A 4 -15.51 16.93 -9.42
C LYS A 4 -14.92 15.68 -8.78
N ALA A 5 -13.87 15.83 -7.96
CA ALA A 5 -13.08 14.72 -7.43
C ALA A 5 -13.93 13.67 -6.68
N ASP A 6 -14.97 14.11 -5.96
CA ASP A 6 -15.86 13.23 -5.20
C ASP A 6 -16.69 12.29 -6.09
N ILE A 7 -16.99 12.70 -7.33
CA ILE A 7 -17.74 11.88 -8.29
C ILE A 7 -16.85 10.77 -8.88
N PHE A 8 -15.54 11.01 -8.93
CA PHE A 8 -14.57 10.10 -9.54
C PHE A 8 -13.71 9.37 -8.50
N SER A 9 -14.05 9.43 -7.21
CA SER A 9 -13.23 8.86 -6.14
C SER A 9 -13.49 7.38 -5.86
N ASP A 10 -14.64 6.86 -6.29
CA ASP A 10 -15.05 5.49 -6.03
C ASP A 10 -14.40 4.48 -7.02
N ARG A 11 -14.31 3.23 -6.57
CA ARG A 11 -13.88 2.05 -7.31
C ARG A 11 -15.06 1.46 -8.08
N PRO A 12 -14.89 1.12 -9.37
CA PRO A 12 -15.91 0.38 -10.09
C PRO A 12 -16.09 -1.00 -9.46
N PRO A 13 -17.29 -1.59 -9.55
CA PRO A 13 -17.53 -2.94 -9.04
C PRO A 13 -16.75 -3.96 -9.88
N TYR A 14 -15.93 -4.78 -9.22
CA TYR A 14 -15.26 -5.92 -9.83
C TYR A 14 -15.88 -7.23 -9.33
N PHE A 15 -16.23 -8.11 -10.25
CA PHE A 15 -16.81 -9.42 -9.92
C PHE A 15 -15.94 -10.23 -8.95
N VAL A 16 -14.62 -10.15 -9.11
CA VAL A 16 -13.66 -10.88 -8.26
C VAL A 16 -13.80 -10.45 -6.79
N ASP A 17 -13.94 -9.15 -6.51
CA ASP A 17 -14.05 -8.63 -5.14
C ASP A 17 -15.29 -9.18 -4.43
N GLU A 18 -16.41 -9.27 -5.16
CA GLU A 18 -17.65 -9.85 -4.64
C GLU A 18 -17.53 -11.36 -4.45
N ALA A 19 -16.94 -12.07 -5.42
CA ALA A 19 -16.77 -13.52 -5.38
C ALA A 19 -15.90 -13.99 -4.20
N ILE A 20 -14.94 -13.17 -3.76
CA ILE A 20 -14.04 -13.47 -2.63
C ILE A 20 -14.44 -12.77 -1.32
N GLY A 21 -15.59 -12.07 -1.29
CA GLY A 21 -16.09 -11.42 -0.07
C GLY A 21 -15.31 -10.18 0.37
N LEU A 22 -14.56 -9.55 -0.54
CA LEU A 22 -13.78 -8.34 -0.28
C LEU A 22 -14.44 -7.07 -0.82
N GLN A 23 -15.69 -7.15 -1.28
CA GLN A 23 -16.45 -5.98 -1.69
C GLN A 23 -16.49 -4.96 -0.55
N ASN A 24 -16.25 -3.70 -0.90
CA ASN A 24 -16.24 -2.57 0.01
C ASN A 24 -15.25 -2.66 1.21
N SER A 25 -14.16 -3.44 1.07
CA SER A 25 -13.21 -3.71 2.16
C SER A 25 -11.87 -2.98 2.01
N GLY A 26 -11.27 -2.57 3.15
CA GLY A 26 -9.98 -1.90 3.19
C GLY A 26 -9.93 -0.57 2.40
N VAL A 27 -8.75 0.00 2.18
CA VAL A 27 -8.62 1.30 1.46
C VAL A 27 -8.65 1.14 -0.07
N VAL A 28 -8.29 -0.03 -0.56
CA VAL A 28 -8.16 -0.29 -2.01
C VAL A 28 -9.52 -0.52 -2.65
N LEU A 29 -10.40 -1.29 -1.98
CA LEU A 29 -11.66 -1.79 -2.56
C LEU A 29 -12.93 -1.13 -1.97
N SER A 30 -12.81 -0.33 -0.91
CA SER A 30 -13.95 0.41 -0.34
C SER A 30 -14.32 1.68 -1.10
N ASN A 31 -15.58 2.08 -0.94
CA ASN A 31 -16.19 3.28 -1.50
C ASN A 31 -16.89 4.14 -0.44
N GLY A 32 -17.27 5.36 -0.83
CA GLY A 32 -18.09 6.24 0.01
C GLY A 32 -17.47 6.57 1.37
N ALA A 33 -18.30 6.61 2.41
CA ALA A 33 -17.88 7.00 3.76
C ALA A 33 -16.84 6.05 4.36
N ASN A 34 -17.01 4.73 4.15
CA ASN A 34 -16.07 3.72 4.67
C ASN A 34 -14.64 3.97 4.15
N TRP A 35 -14.51 4.22 2.85
CA TRP A 35 -13.24 4.55 2.23
C TRP A 35 -12.64 5.84 2.75
N LYS A 36 -13.45 6.90 2.86
CA LYS A 36 -13.01 8.23 3.32
C LYS A 36 -12.44 8.16 4.74
N GLU A 37 -13.12 7.47 5.65
CA GLU A 37 -12.67 7.29 7.04
C GLU A 37 -11.37 6.48 7.11
N GLN A 38 -11.34 5.29 6.52
CA GLN A 38 -10.15 4.44 6.55
C GLN A 38 -8.93 5.11 5.91
N ARG A 39 -9.12 5.77 4.76
CA ARG A 39 -8.06 6.51 4.07
C ARG A 39 -7.52 7.65 4.94
N SER A 40 -8.39 8.43 5.57
CA SER A 40 -7.98 9.55 6.42
C SER A 40 -7.10 9.08 7.57
N VAL A 41 -7.54 8.03 8.28
CA VAL A 41 -6.81 7.44 9.41
C VAL A 41 -5.46 6.88 8.96
N ILE A 42 -5.43 6.06 7.91
CA ILE A 42 -4.19 5.42 7.45
C ILE A 42 -3.20 6.47 6.93
N LEU A 43 -3.64 7.49 6.20
CA LEU A 43 -2.75 8.56 5.77
C LEU A 43 -2.18 9.36 6.95
N SER A 44 -2.97 9.58 8.00
CA SER A 44 -2.47 10.22 9.23
C SER A 44 -1.34 9.39 9.87
N ILE A 45 -1.56 8.08 10.02
CA ILE A 45 -0.59 7.15 10.60
C ILE A 45 0.70 7.10 9.75
N LEU A 46 0.58 6.91 8.43
CA LEU A 46 1.74 6.82 7.53
C LEU A 46 2.55 8.11 7.50
N ARG A 47 1.89 9.28 7.53
CA ARG A 47 2.58 10.56 7.65
C ARG A 47 3.33 10.70 8.97
N ALA A 48 2.73 10.28 10.09
CA ALA A 48 3.40 10.29 11.38
C ALA A 48 4.65 9.39 11.41
N PHE A 49 4.58 8.23 10.73
CA PHE A 49 5.73 7.32 10.60
C PHE A 49 6.84 7.86 9.67
N GLY A 50 6.48 8.55 8.59
CA GLY A 50 7.44 9.06 7.61
C GLY A 50 8.04 10.43 7.93
N MET A 51 7.22 11.40 8.34
CA MET A 51 7.63 12.80 8.54
C MET A 51 7.82 13.20 10.01
N GLY A 52 7.43 12.34 10.95
CA GLY A 52 7.63 12.58 12.38
C GLY A 52 8.81 11.79 12.96
N ARG A 53 8.67 10.46 13.02
CA ARG A 53 9.67 9.58 13.64
C ARG A 53 10.68 8.96 12.67
N ASN A 54 10.53 9.21 11.37
CA ASN A 54 11.30 8.62 10.27
C ASN A 54 11.40 7.07 10.31
N LEU A 55 10.44 6.41 10.97
CA LEU A 55 10.45 4.97 11.20
C LEU A 55 10.31 4.18 9.90
N LEU A 56 9.53 4.72 8.96
CA LEU A 56 9.31 4.06 7.67
C LEU A 56 10.61 3.96 6.87
N ALA A 57 11.43 5.01 6.84
CA ALA A 57 12.72 4.99 6.15
C ALA A 57 13.69 3.97 6.78
N LEU A 58 13.73 3.89 8.12
CA LEU A 58 14.55 2.89 8.81
C LEU A 58 14.12 1.47 8.43
N LYS A 59 12.81 1.19 8.41
CA LYS A 59 12.31 -0.13 7.98
C LYS A 59 12.60 -0.45 6.53
N ILE A 60 12.54 0.53 5.63
CA ILE A 60 12.93 0.33 4.24
C ILE A 60 14.43 0.00 4.16
N GLN A 61 15.29 0.68 4.92
CA GLN A 61 16.71 0.39 4.94
C GLN A 61 17.01 -1.02 5.48
N ASP A 62 16.33 -1.44 6.56
CA ASP A 62 16.44 -2.79 7.11
C ASP A 62 16.15 -3.87 6.04
N GLU A 63 15.06 -3.68 5.26
CA GLU A 63 14.68 -4.61 4.19
C GLU A 63 15.66 -4.58 3.00
N VAL A 64 16.17 -3.41 2.64
CA VAL A 64 17.22 -3.28 1.61
C VAL A 64 18.47 -4.05 2.02
N ASP A 65 18.91 -3.91 3.28
CA ASP A 65 20.08 -4.62 3.78
C ASP A 65 19.86 -6.14 3.77
N CYS A 66 18.65 -6.60 4.12
CA CYS A 66 18.26 -8.01 4.03
C CYS A 66 18.33 -8.52 2.58
N TYR A 67 17.77 -7.74 1.65
CA TYR A 67 17.71 -8.10 0.24
C TYR A 67 19.09 -8.12 -0.42
N VAL A 68 19.96 -7.12 -0.14
CA VAL A 68 21.33 -7.10 -0.64
C VAL A 68 22.13 -8.29 -0.13
N LYS A 69 21.98 -8.67 1.15
CA LYS A 69 22.59 -9.88 1.70
C LYS A 69 22.08 -11.14 1.01
N HIS A 70 20.79 -11.21 0.66
CA HIS A 70 20.23 -12.31 -0.11
C HIS A 70 20.88 -12.40 -1.49
N LEU A 71 20.95 -11.28 -2.23
CA LEU A 71 21.58 -11.23 -3.55
C LEU A 71 23.07 -11.62 -3.52
N ALA A 72 23.82 -11.17 -2.51
CA ALA A 72 25.24 -11.51 -2.37
C ALA A 72 25.45 -13.04 -2.23
N LYS A 73 24.52 -13.76 -1.58
CA LYS A 73 24.58 -15.22 -1.43
C LYS A 73 24.41 -15.96 -2.76
N LEU A 74 23.80 -15.34 -3.77
CA LEU A 74 23.62 -15.92 -5.10
C LEU A 74 24.93 -15.96 -5.90
N LYS A 75 26.01 -15.30 -5.44
CA LYS A 75 27.36 -15.35 -6.03
C LYS A 75 27.38 -15.10 -7.55
N GLY A 76 26.49 -14.22 -8.04
CA GLY A 76 26.38 -13.89 -9.46
C GLY A 76 25.84 -15.01 -10.36
N GLN A 77 25.30 -16.09 -9.79
CA GLN A 77 24.70 -17.17 -10.56
C GLN A 77 23.38 -16.72 -11.19
N PRO A 78 23.10 -17.11 -12.44
CA PRO A 78 21.79 -16.90 -13.05
C PRO A 78 20.71 -17.56 -12.19
N THR A 79 19.90 -16.75 -11.53
CA THR A 79 18.88 -17.20 -10.59
C THR A 79 17.60 -16.41 -10.82
N ASN A 80 16.45 -17.06 -10.68
CA ASN A 80 15.17 -16.35 -10.63
C ASN A 80 15.01 -15.73 -9.23
N ILE A 81 14.84 -14.41 -9.18
CA ILE A 81 14.79 -13.62 -7.94
C ILE A 81 13.33 -13.32 -7.52
N ARG A 82 12.34 -13.99 -8.13
CA ARG A 82 10.91 -13.85 -7.80
C ARG A 82 10.47 -14.74 -6.65
#